data_AF-A0A2V8USL2-F1
#
_entry.id   AF-A0A2V8USL2-F1
#
_cell.length_a   1.000
_cell.length_b   1.000
_cell.length_c   1.000
_cell.angle_alpha   90.00
_cell.angle_beta   90.00
_cell.angle_gamma   90.00
#
_symmetry.space_group_name_H-M   'P 1'
#
loop_
_entity.id
_entity.type
_entity.pdbx_description
1 polymer ?
#
loop_
_entity_poly.entity_id
_entity_poly.type
_entity_poly.pdbx_seq_one_letter_code
_entity_poly.pdbx_strand_id
1 'polypeptide(L)'
;MPPWPPAPGYGDFEATRRLSDGQIRLFAQWVESGTLEGNPADLPAAPHFPEGWELGPPDLVAQIPRPFTLPASSGDVFRNFVVPLELKQTRFIRAIELRPGNKRVVHHANVVLDRARSLRPRDGADGQPGFSGMDVVTEAGACRLDPPRSAPADTS
;
A
#
# COMPACT_ATOMS: atom_id res chain seq x y z
N MET A 1 -0.59 6.47 -16.62
CA MET A 1 -1.97 6.34 -17.14
C MET A 1 -2.37 7.67 -17.76
N PRO A 2 -2.93 7.72 -18.98
CA PRO A 2 -3.48 8.96 -19.48
C PRO A 2 -4.68 9.35 -18.60
N PRO A 3 -4.81 10.62 -18.18
CA PRO A 3 -5.65 11.02 -17.05
C PRO A 3 -7.14 11.21 -17.38
N TRP A 4 -7.60 10.88 -18.59
CA TRP A 4 -8.97 11.17 -19.02
C TRP A 4 -9.85 9.92 -19.01
N PRO A 5 -10.98 9.93 -18.28
CA PRO A 5 -12.03 8.93 -18.48
C PRO A 5 -12.51 8.95 -19.95
N PRO A 6 -12.88 7.80 -20.53
CA PRO A 6 -13.39 7.76 -21.90
C PRO A 6 -14.61 8.67 -22.06
N ALA A 7 -14.57 9.55 -23.06
CA ALA A 7 -15.69 10.42 -23.43
C ALA A 7 -16.77 9.61 -24.16
N PRO A 8 -18.07 9.94 -23.98
CA PRO A 8 -19.13 9.32 -24.76
C PRO A 8 -18.99 9.63 -26.25
N GLY A 9 -19.56 8.77 -27.09
CA GLY A 9 -19.65 9.01 -28.55
C GLY A 9 -18.52 8.41 -29.38
N TYR A 10 -17.59 7.67 -28.75
CA TYR A 10 -16.46 7.01 -29.43
C TYR A 10 -16.50 5.48 -29.30
N GLY A 11 -17.70 4.91 -29.07
CA GLY A 11 -17.94 3.48 -28.89
C GLY A 11 -18.47 3.12 -27.51
N ASP A 12 -18.96 1.89 -27.38
CA ASP A 12 -19.41 1.32 -26.10
C ASP A 12 -18.26 0.57 -25.44
N PHE A 13 -17.75 1.10 -24.33
CA PHE A 13 -16.70 0.45 -23.56
C PHE A 13 -17.32 -0.46 -22.49
N GLU A 14 -16.85 -1.71 -22.41
CA GLU A 14 -17.21 -2.58 -21.28
C GLU A 14 -16.77 -1.96 -19.95
N ALA A 15 -17.57 -2.17 -18.90
CA ALA A 15 -17.34 -1.65 -17.54
C ALA A 15 -17.18 -0.11 -17.46
N THR A 16 -17.83 0.64 -18.35
CA THR A 16 -17.88 2.11 -18.27
C THR A 16 -18.48 2.56 -16.93
N ARG A 17 -17.69 3.25 -16.10
CA ARG A 17 -18.11 3.76 -14.78
C ARG A 17 -18.79 5.14 -14.84
N ARG A 18 -19.58 5.39 -15.89
CA ARG A 18 -20.26 6.67 -16.09
C ARG A 18 -21.71 6.60 -15.61
N LEU A 19 -22.17 7.66 -14.96
CA LEU A 19 -23.59 7.81 -14.62
C LEU A 19 -24.38 8.20 -15.87
N SER A 20 -25.55 7.60 -16.07
CA SER A 20 -26.51 8.05 -17.08
C SER A 20 -27.13 9.39 -16.67
N ASP A 21 -27.68 10.14 -17.63
CA ASP A 21 -28.38 11.40 -17.35
C ASP A 21 -29.54 11.20 -16.34
N GLY A 22 -30.19 10.03 -16.37
CA GLY A 22 -31.20 9.67 -15.39
C GLY A 22 -30.64 9.51 -13.97
N GLN A 23 -29.48 8.85 -13.83
CA GLN A 23 -28.81 8.72 -12.54
C GLN A 23 -28.29 10.06 -12.03
N ILE A 24 -27.75 10.91 -12.91
CA ILE A 24 -27.32 12.27 -12.55
C ILE A 24 -28.50 13.09 -12.02
N ARG A 25 -29.65 13.06 -12.73
CA ARG A 25 -30.87 13.73 -12.27
C ARG A 25 -31.36 13.20 -10.92
N LEU A 26 -31.30 11.89 -10.71
CA LEU A 26 -31.69 11.27 -9.43
C LEU A 26 -30.83 11.80 -8.27
N PHE A 27 -29.51 11.83 -8.43
CA PHE A 27 -28.62 12.37 -7.40
C PHE A 27 -28.81 13.88 -7.20
N ALA A 28 -29.02 14.65 -8.27
CA ALA A 28 -29.31 16.08 -8.17
C ALA A 28 -30.59 16.34 -7.36
N GLN A 29 -31.67 15.60 -7.64
CA GLN A 29 -32.93 15.70 -6.90
C GLN A 29 -32.75 15.33 -5.42
N TRP A 30 -31.97 14.29 -5.13
CA TRP A 30 -31.65 13.90 -3.74
C TRP A 30 -30.93 15.02 -2.99
N VAL A 31 -29.94 15.69 -3.63
CA VAL A 31 -29.26 16.85 -3.04
C VAL A 31 -30.23 18.01 -2.82
N GLU A 32 -31.04 18.36 -3.82
CA GLU A 32 -32.03 19.45 -3.74
C GLU A 32 -33.09 19.20 -2.65
N SER A 33 -33.42 17.93 -2.39
CA SER A 33 -34.33 17.52 -1.31
C SER A 33 -33.73 17.60 0.10
N GLY A 34 -32.47 18.04 0.24
CA GLY A 34 -31.79 18.19 1.51
C GLY A 34 -31.01 16.94 1.95
N THR A 35 -30.57 16.10 1.01
CA THR A 35 -29.77 14.89 1.30
C THR A 35 -30.44 13.93 2.29
N LEU A 36 -31.73 13.69 2.09
CA LEU A 36 -32.52 12.82 2.97
C LEU A 36 -31.88 11.44 3.10
N GLU A 37 -31.76 10.95 4.33
CA GLU A 37 -31.26 9.61 4.59
C GLU A 37 -32.18 8.56 3.93
N GLY A 38 -31.59 7.45 3.46
CA GLY A 38 -32.34 6.31 2.99
C GLY A 38 -33.11 5.62 4.12
N ASN A 39 -33.79 4.50 3.80
CA ASN A 39 -34.46 3.71 4.82
C ASN A 39 -33.42 3.11 5.79
N PRO A 40 -33.50 3.37 7.10
CA PRO A 40 -32.57 2.80 8.07
C PRO A 40 -32.56 1.27 8.11
N ALA A 41 -33.63 0.60 7.65
CA ALA A 41 -33.68 -0.86 7.55
C ALA A 41 -32.78 -1.43 6.44
N ASP A 42 -32.36 -0.59 5.47
CA ASP A 42 -31.45 -0.97 4.39
C ASP A 42 -29.97 -0.79 4.80
N LEU A 43 -29.70 -0.24 5.99
CA LEU A 43 -28.34 -0.09 6.49
C LEU A 43 -27.72 -1.47 6.73
N PRO A 44 -26.52 -1.74 6.18
CA PRO A 44 -25.77 -2.91 6.60
C PRO A 44 -25.38 -2.76 8.07
N ALA A 45 -25.13 -3.90 8.73
CA ALA A 45 -24.54 -3.88 10.06
C ALA A 45 -23.26 -3.04 10.06
N ALA A 46 -23.09 -2.20 11.09
CA ALA A 46 -21.89 -1.40 11.22
C ALA A 46 -20.65 -2.30 11.23
N PRO A 47 -19.59 -1.96 10.50
CA PRO A 47 -18.38 -2.75 10.49
C PRO A 47 -17.78 -2.78 11.90
N HIS A 48 -17.45 -3.97 12.38
CA HIS A 48 -16.73 -4.15 13.62
C HIS A 48 -15.23 -4.14 13.34
N PHE A 49 -14.54 -3.10 13.81
CA PHE A 49 -13.08 -3.04 13.76
C PHE A 49 -12.51 -3.62 15.06
N PRO A 50 -11.80 -4.76 15.01
CA PRO A 50 -11.29 -5.37 16.23
C PRO A 50 -10.23 -4.47 16.89
N GLU A 51 -10.22 -4.48 18.22
CA GLU A 51 -9.11 -3.89 18.96
C GLU A 51 -7.86 -4.77 18.81
N GLY A 52 -6.72 -4.15 18.51
CA GLY A 52 -5.44 -4.85 18.39
C GLY A 52 -5.03 -5.13 16.95
N TRP A 53 -4.87 -6.41 16.61
CA TRP A 53 -4.44 -6.93 15.30
C TRP A 53 -5.62 -7.61 14.61
N GLU A 54 -5.95 -7.16 13.41
CA GLU A 54 -7.09 -7.66 12.63
C GLU A 54 -6.89 -9.12 12.19
N LEU A 55 -5.66 -9.50 11.91
CA LEU A 55 -5.29 -10.85 11.46
C LEU A 55 -4.96 -11.81 12.62
N GLY A 56 -5.18 -11.39 13.86
CA GLY A 56 -4.79 -12.12 15.07
C GLY A 56 -3.38 -11.79 15.55
N PRO A 57 -2.92 -12.39 16.67
CA PRO A 57 -1.61 -12.09 17.25
C PRO A 57 -0.47 -12.39 16.25
N PRO A 58 0.45 -11.43 16.00
CA PRO A 58 1.55 -11.64 15.08
C PRO A 58 2.69 -12.44 15.74
N ASP A 59 3.37 -13.27 14.95
CA ASP A 59 4.59 -13.98 15.37
C ASP A 59 5.81 -13.05 15.46
N LEU A 60 5.77 -11.92 14.74
CA LEU A 60 6.84 -10.93 14.68
C LEU A 60 6.27 -9.52 14.56
N VAL A 61 6.71 -8.62 15.42
CA VAL A 61 6.38 -7.18 15.35
C VAL A 61 7.65 -6.41 14.99
N ALA A 62 7.68 -5.86 13.77
CA ALA A 62 8.73 -4.97 13.32
C ALA A 62 8.34 -3.52 13.63
N GLN A 63 9.16 -2.82 14.42
CA GLN A 63 8.89 -1.44 14.84
C GLN A 63 9.85 -0.47 14.16
N ILE A 64 9.33 0.69 13.76
CA ILE A 64 10.18 1.80 13.33
C ILE A 64 10.95 2.29 14.57
N PRO A 65 12.29 2.28 14.55
CA PRO A 65 13.09 2.47 15.76
C PRO A 65 13.03 3.89 16.32
N ARG A 66 12.76 4.89 15.47
CA ARG A 66 12.63 6.30 15.87
C ARG A 66 11.35 6.91 15.30
N PRO A 67 10.57 7.64 16.11
CA PRO A 67 9.38 8.31 15.61
C PRO A 67 9.77 9.39 14.60
N PHE A 68 8.97 9.53 13.54
CA PHE A 68 9.09 10.61 12.58
C PHE A 68 8.03 11.67 12.86
N THR A 69 8.48 12.90 13.08
CA THR A 69 7.58 14.05 13.24
C THR A 69 7.24 14.60 11.86
N LEU A 70 5.99 14.39 11.43
CA LEU A 70 5.49 14.95 10.19
C LEU A 70 5.29 16.48 10.37
N PRO A 71 5.98 17.33 9.57
CA PRO A 71 5.74 18.77 9.61
C PRO A 71 4.35 19.09 9.06
N ALA A 72 3.70 20.10 9.65
CA ALA A 72 2.46 20.66 9.10
C ALA A 72 2.78 21.33 7.75
N SER A 73 2.44 20.67 6.65
CA SER A 73 2.69 21.14 5.29
C SER A 73 1.52 20.79 4.38
N SER A 74 1.39 21.51 3.27
CA SER A 74 0.44 21.13 2.22
C SER A 74 1.08 20.11 1.31
N GLY A 75 0.41 18.97 1.10
CA GLY A 75 0.86 17.89 0.22
C GLY A 75 1.32 16.62 0.93
N ASP A 76 1.53 15.58 0.14
CA ASP A 76 1.94 14.26 0.61
C ASP A 76 3.45 14.21 0.89
N VAL A 77 3.82 13.67 2.05
CA VAL A 77 5.22 13.40 2.41
C VAL A 77 5.50 11.91 2.23
N PHE A 78 6.36 11.58 1.27
CA PHE A 78 6.84 10.21 1.05
C PHE A 78 8.07 9.95 1.91
N ARG A 79 7.88 9.13 2.96
CA ARG A 79 8.92 8.74 3.90
C ARG A 79 9.04 7.23 3.99
N ASN A 80 10.24 6.73 3.77
CA ASN A 80 10.56 5.30 3.83
C ASN A 80 11.37 5.03 5.09
N PHE A 81 11.09 3.93 5.78
CA PHE A 81 11.82 3.51 6.98
C PHE A 81 12.42 2.14 6.74
N VAL A 82 13.71 1.99 7.02
CA VAL A 82 14.36 0.68 6.94
C VAL A 82 14.28 0.03 8.32
N VAL A 83 13.58 -1.11 8.40
CA VAL A 83 13.45 -1.88 9.64
C VAL A 83 14.19 -3.20 9.49
N PRO A 84 15.38 -3.36 10.10
CA PRO A 84 16.09 -4.63 10.10
C PRO A 84 15.30 -5.71 10.82
N LEU A 85 15.16 -6.89 10.20
CA LEU A 85 14.58 -8.07 10.84
C LEU A 85 15.71 -9.00 11.29
N GLU A 86 15.80 -9.25 12.59
CA GLU A 86 16.78 -10.16 13.20
C GLU A 86 16.29 -11.62 13.12
N LEU A 87 16.13 -12.12 11.89
CA LEU A 87 15.69 -13.49 11.63
C LEU A 87 16.86 -14.47 11.75
N LYS A 88 16.75 -15.46 12.64
CA LYS A 88 17.76 -16.52 12.80
C LYS A 88 17.71 -17.61 11.72
N GLN A 89 16.60 -17.70 10.98
CA GLN A 89 16.40 -18.68 9.92
C GLN A 89 15.38 -18.14 8.90
N THR A 90 15.34 -18.75 7.72
CA THR A 90 14.34 -18.44 6.70
C THR A 90 12.92 -18.63 7.23
N ARG A 91 12.05 -17.64 6.96
CA ARG A 91 10.63 -17.62 7.32
C ARG A 91 9.81 -17.32 6.08
N PHE A 92 8.61 -17.88 6.02
CA PHE A 92 7.63 -17.57 4.99
C PHE A 92 6.58 -16.61 5.57
N ILE A 93 6.18 -15.62 4.79
CA ILE A 93 5.19 -14.64 5.18
C ILE A 93 3.83 -15.12 4.69
N ARG A 94 2.91 -15.37 5.63
CA ARG A 94 1.50 -15.66 5.31
C ARG A 94 0.67 -14.39 5.21
N ALA A 95 0.95 -13.42 6.09
CA ALA A 95 0.22 -12.17 6.13
C ALA A 95 1.11 -11.05 6.70
N ILE A 96 0.75 -9.81 6.38
CA ILE A 96 1.38 -8.59 6.87
C ILE A 96 0.25 -7.65 7.29
N GLU A 97 0.37 -7.07 8.47
CA GLU A 97 -0.53 -6.03 8.95
C GLU A 97 0.29 -4.78 9.30
N LEU A 98 -0.18 -3.62 8.83
CA LEU A 98 0.43 -2.33 9.14
C LEU A 98 -0.36 -1.63 10.23
N ARG A 99 0.35 -1.18 11.26
CA ARG A 99 -0.27 -0.52 12.40
C ARG A 99 0.36 0.85 12.67
N PRO A 100 -0.12 1.90 11.97
CA PRO A 100 0.38 3.26 12.18
C PRO A 100 0.13 3.74 13.61
N GLY A 101 1.11 4.44 14.20
CA GLY A 101 0.95 5.09 15.50
C GLY A 101 -0.13 6.19 15.48
N ASN A 102 -0.34 6.84 14.33
CA ASN A 102 -1.44 7.78 14.10
C ASN A 102 -2.10 7.49 12.74
N LYS A 103 -3.25 6.82 12.76
CA LYS A 103 -4.01 6.45 11.54
C LYS A 103 -4.58 7.66 10.77
N ARG A 104 -4.63 8.86 11.38
CA ARG A 104 -5.22 10.06 10.74
C ARG A 104 -4.30 10.73 9.72
N VAL A 105 -3.00 10.45 9.76
CA VAL A 105 -2.00 11.12 8.91
C VAL A 105 -1.37 10.19 7.87
N VAL A 106 -1.68 8.89 7.91
CA VAL A 106 -1.18 7.91 6.96
C VAL A 106 -2.23 7.69 5.89
N HIS A 107 -1.92 8.10 4.66
CA HIS A 107 -2.81 7.94 3.51
C HIS A 107 -2.67 6.56 2.84
N HIS A 108 -1.44 6.10 2.64
CA HIS A 108 -1.10 4.75 2.18
C HIS A 108 0.26 4.34 2.77
N ALA A 109 0.54 3.04 2.75
CA ALA A 109 1.82 2.51 3.18
C ALA A 109 2.14 1.24 2.40
N ASN A 110 3.40 1.11 1.99
CA ASN A 110 3.90 -0.02 1.22
C ASN A 110 4.96 -0.76 2.04
N VAL A 111 5.03 -2.07 1.88
CA VAL A 111 6.08 -2.90 2.47
C VAL A 111 6.94 -3.46 1.35
N VAL A 112 8.24 -3.21 1.41
CA VAL A 112 9.21 -3.67 0.44
C VAL A 112 10.23 -4.56 1.15
N LEU A 113 10.53 -5.73 0.56
CA LEU A 113 11.57 -6.62 1.07
C LEU A 113 12.91 -6.30 0.41
N ASP A 114 13.83 -5.71 1.17
CA ASP A 114 15.20 -5.44 0.74
C ASP A 114 16.14 -6.56 1.23
N ARG A 115 16.20 -7.65 0.44
CA ARG A 115 17.08 -8.80 0.73
C ARG A 115 18.56 -8.46 0.65
N ALA A 116 18.93 -7.57 -0.28
CA ALA A 116 20.31 -7.15 -0.52
C ALA A 116 20.81 -6.13 0.50
N ARG A 117 19.90 -5.58 1.34
CA ARG A 117 20.19 -4.53 2.31
C ARG A 117 20.66 -3.23 1.64
N SER A 118 20.30 -3.02 0.37
CA SER A 118 20.75 -1.89 -0.45
C SER A 118 20.18 -0.54 0.01
N LEU A 119 19.07 -0.55 0.76
CA LEU A 119 18.42 0.65 1.26
C LEU A 119 18.95 1.10 2.64
N ARG A 120 19.63 0.22 3.38
CA ARG A 120 20.16 0.54 4.72
C ARG A 120 21.02 1.81 4.76
N PRO A 121 21.92 2.07 3.79
CA PRO A 121 22.75 3.28 3.82
C PRO A 121 21.95 4.58 3.63
N ARG A 122 20.73 4.50 3.08
CA ARG A 122 19.86 5.68 2.88
C ARG A 122 19.15 6.09 4.16
N ASP A 123 18.85 5.13 5.04
CA ASP A 123 18.14 5.39 6.29
C ASP A 123 18.94 6.36 7.17
N GLY A 124 18.35 7.51 7.49
CA GLY A 124 19.01 8.55 8.28
C GLY A 124 20.00 9.42 7.52
N ALA A 125 20.19 9.22 6.21
CA ALA A 125 21.19 9.97 5.44
C ALA A 125 20.92 11.48 5.39
N ASP A 126 19.65 11.89 5.54
CA ASP A 126 19.22 13.30 5.63
C ASP A 126 19.09 13.81 7.07
N GLY A 127 19.61 13.06 8.05
CA GLY A 127 19.57 13.39 9.47
C GLY A 127 18.21 13.13 10.16
N GLN A 128 17.19 12.69 9.42
CA GLN A 128 15.86 12.37 9.94
C GLN A 128 15.62 10.85 9.94
N PRO A 129 14.75 10.28 10.79
CA PRO A 129 14.42 8.85 10.73
C PRO A 129 13.89 8.47 9.35
N GLY A 130 14.40 7.41 8.71
CA GLY A 130 13.99 7.07 7.35
C GLY A 130 14.79 7.77 6.25
N PHE A 131 14.24 7.78 5.03
CA PHE A 131 14.71 8.60 3.91
C PHE A 131 13.53 9.03 3.02
N SER A 132 13.69 10.13 2.30
CA SER A 132 12.64 10.68 1.41
C SER A 132 12.62 10.02 0.03
N GLY A 133 11.45 10.06 -0.62
CA GLY A 133 11.25 9.64 -2.00
C GLY A 133 10.04 8.73 -2.19
N MET A 134 9.30 8.95 -3.27
CA MET A 134 8.12 8.13 -3.64
C MET A 134 8.54 6.74 -4.11
N ASP A 135 9.55 6.68 -4.98
CA ASP A 135 10.01 5.44 -5.58
C ASP A 135 11.14 4.81 -4.77
N VAL A 136 10.97 3.52 -4.46
CA VAL A 136 11.98 2.69 -3.81
C VAL A 136 12.40 1.60 -4.78
N VAL A 137 13.65 1.67 -5.24
CA VAL A 137 14.27 0.63 -6.07
C VAL A 137 15.15 -0.23 -5.16
N THR A 138 14.95 -1.55 -5.20
CA THR A 138 15.84 -2.51 -4.54
C THR A 138 16.69 -3.22 -5.58
N GLU A 139 17.92 -3.56 -5.21
CA GLU A 139 18.87 -4.28 -6.07
C GLU A 139 18.43 -5.72 -6.42
N ALA A 140 17.26 -6.17 -5.94
CA ALA A 140 16.75 -7.52 -6.16
C ALA A 140 16.22 -7.79 -7.59
N GLY A 141 16.22 -6.78 -8.48
CA GLY A 141 15.82 -6.94 -9.89
C GLY A 141 16.76 -7.79 -10.74
N ALA A 142 17.99 -8.07 -10.27
CA ALA A 142 18.96 -8.91 -10.97
C ALA A 142 18.99 -10.35 -10.40
N CYS A 143 17.84 -11.01 -10.30
CA CYS A 143 17.85 -12.48 -10.26
C CYS A 143 18.23 -13.00 -11.65
N ARG A 144 19.54 -13.08 -11.93
CA ARG A 144 20.04 -13.99 -12.96
C ARG A 144 19.75 -15.40 -12.43
N LEU A 145 18.70 -16.03 -12.95
CA LEU A 145 18.51 -17.47 -12.81
C LEU A 145 19.72 -18.12 -13.48
N ASP A 146 20.77 -18.41 -12.71
CA ASP A 146 21.83 -19.28 -13.20
C ASP A 146 21.20 -20.67 -13.39
N PRO A 147 21.13 -21.20 -14.63
CA PRO A 147 20.72 -22.58 -14.82
C PRO A 147 21.72 -23.50 -14.12
N PRO A 148 21.29 -24.66 -13.61
CA PRO A 148 22.20 -25.59 -12.93
C PRO A 148 23.35 -25.95 -13.87
N ARG A 149 24.59 -25.72 -13.40
CA ARG A 149 25.79 -26.23 -14.08
C ARG A 149 25.63 -27.73 -14.25
N SER A 150 25.53 -28.18 -15.50
CA SER A 150 25.65 -29.59 -15.85
C SER A 150 26.98 -30.11 -15.32
N ALA A 151 26.94 -31.15 -14.50
CA ALA A 151 28.12 -31.88 -14.07
C ALA A 151 28.88 -32.40 -15.30
N PRO A 152 30.23 -32.40 -15.29
CA PRO A 152 31.00 -32.98 -16.39
C PRO A 152 30.69 -34.48 -16.48
N ALA A 153 30.33 -34.92 -17.68
CA ALA A 153 30.25 -36.33 -18.00
C ALA A 153 31.65 -36.94 -17.89
N ASP A 154 31.80 -37.92 -17.00
CA ASP A 154 32.93 -38.85 -17.02
C ASP A 154 33.03 -39.45 -18.42
N THR A 155 34.18 -39.26 -19.05
CA THR A 155 34.60 -40.06 -20.20
C THR A 155 35.88 -40.76 -19.81
N SER A 156 35.86 -42.08 -20.03
CA SER A 156 36.87 -43.08 -19.66
C SER A 156 38.24 -42.85 -20.27
#